data_AF-A0A4V2AGC7-F1
#
_entry.id   AF-A0A4V2AGC7-F1
#
_cell.length_a   1.000
_cell.length_b   1.000
_cell.length_c   1.000
_cell.angle_alpha   90.00
_cell.angle_beta   90.00
_cell.angle_gamma   90.00
#
_symmetry.space_group_name_H-M   'P 1'
#
loop_
_entity.id
_entity.type
_entity.pdbx_description
1 polymer ?
#
loop_
_entity_poly.entity_id
_entity_poly.type
_entity_poly.pdbx_seq_one_letter_code
_entity_poly.pdbx_strand_id
1 'polypeptide(L)'
;MKKIFFTLSFLAALAVGASAQNPVSWSFSSKKLDAKTYEVHLTANIQGGWHLYAQKQPEDAIAQPTTFAFNKSPLLNFEGKVKESGKLEKYTDKVLNVSANQYSNRVDFVQVVKLKAKAKTAVTGTLEFQTCNDEKCLPPKSVPFTIALN
;
A
#
# COMPACT_ATOMS: atom_id res chain seq x y z
N MET A 1 46.61 15.23 -51.77
CA MET A 1 46.01 13.97 -51.27
C MET A 1 46.33 13.82 -49.79
N LYS A 2 45.34 13.90 -48.92
CA LYS A 2 45.27 13.24 -47.59
C LYS A 2 43.91 13.60 -46.98
N LYS A 3 42.95 12.70 -47.16
CA LYS A 3 41.58 12.81 -46.64
C LYS A 3 41.64 12.55 -45.14
N ILE A 4 41.38 13.56 -44.32
CA ILE A 4 41.22 13.40 -42.88
C ILE A 4 39.80 12.88 -42.66
N PHE A 5 39.68 11.58 -42.37
CA PHE A 5 38.43 10.93 -42.03
C PHE A 5 38.01 11.35 -40.62
N PHE A 6 36.99 12.20 -40.52
CA PHE A 6 36.33 12.56 -39.27
C PHE A 6 35.29 11.47 -38.96
N THR A 7 35.68 10.45 -38.18
CA THR A 7 34.74 9.41 -37.73
C THR A 7 34.14 9.85 -36.41
N LEU A 8 32.97 10.48 -36.47
CA LEU A 8 32.19 10.87 -35.29
C LEU A 8 31.55 9.61 -34.70
N SER A 9 32.21 9.01 -33.70
CA SER A 9 31.68 7.86 -32.97
C SER A 9 30.52 8.33 -32.09
N PHE A 10 29.29 8.05 -32.52
CA PHE A 10 28.06 8.30 -31.79
C PHE A 10 27.98 7.33 -30.60
N LEU A 11 28.38 7.80 -29.42
CA LEU A 11 28.24 7.06 -28.17
C LEU A 11 26.78 7.12 -27.72
N ALA A 12 25.99 6.13 -28.10
CA ALA A 12 24.62 5.96 -27.62
C ALA A 12 24.65 5.61 -26.13
N ALA A 13 24.40 6.59 -25.26
CA ALA A 13 24.21 6.36 -23.84
C ALA A 13 22.88 5.60 -23.65
N LEU A 14 22.98 4.30 -23.36
CA LEU A 14 21.88 3.49 -22.87
C LEU A 14 21.52 3.99 -21.46
N ALA A 15 20.52 4.87 -21.38
CA ALA A 15 19.90 5.23 -20.10
C ALA A 15 19.12 4.01 -19.58
N VAL A 16 19.76 3.21 -18.72
CA VAL A 16 19.07 2.15 -17.97
C VAL A 16 18.24 2.84 -16.88
N GLY A 17 16.97 3.07 -17.17
CA GLY A 17 16.02 3.59 -16.17
C GLY A 17 15.85 2.57 -15.04
N ALA A 18 16.33 2.90 -13.84
CA ALA A 18 16.05 2.13 -12.64
C ALA A 18 14.55 2.22 -12.33
N SER A 19 13.81 1.15 -12.64
CA SER A 19 12.39 1.06 -12.30
C SER A 19 12.26 0.79 -10.81
N ALA A 20 11.54 1.66 -10.08
CA ALA A 20 11.24 1.42 -8.68
C ALA A 20 10.44 0.11 -8.53
N GLN A 21 10.94 -0.80 -7.70
CA GLN A 21 10.27 -2.07 -7.42
C GLN A 21 8.94 -1.80 -6.71
N ASN A 22 7.84 -2.37 -7.22
CA ASN A 22 6.51 -2.24 -6.64
C ASN A 22 5.96 -3.63 -6.31
N PRO A 23 6.37 -4.21 -5.17
CA PRO A 23 5.99 -5.57 -4.79
C PRO A 23 4.56 -5.71 -4.27
N VAL A 24 3.86 -4.59 -4.08
CA VAL A 24 2.47 -4.56 -3.61
C VAL A 24 1.60 -3.85 -4.64
N SER A 25 0.55 -4.54 -5.09
CA SER A 25 -0.53 -3.94 -5.89
C SER A 25 -1.78 -3.79 -5.05
N TRP A 26 -2.44 -2.63 -5.17
CA TRP A 26 -3.62 -2.30 -4.39
C TRP A 26 -4.89 -2.39 -5.25
N SER A 27 -5.95 -2.93 -4.67
CA SER A 27 -7.29 -2.94 -5.26
C SER A 27 -8.27 -2.30 -4.28
N PHE A 28 -9.18 -1.49 -4.80
CA PHE A 28 -10.13 -0.74 -3.98
C PHE A 28 -11.56 -1.06 -4.41
N SER A 29 -12.41 -1.43 -3.46
CA SER A 29 -13.80 -1.74 -3.74
C SER A 29 -14.71 -1.37 -2.58
N SER A 30 -16.01 -1.29 -2.84
CA SER A 30 -17.02 -1.14 -1.81
C SER A 30 -18.01 -2.28 -1.88
N LYS A 31 -18.55 -2.64 -0.72
CA LYS A 31 -19.60 -3.64 -0.56
C LYS A 31 -20.72 -3.03 0.26
N LYS A 32 -21.92 -2.99 -0.33
CA LYS A 32 -23.11 -2.50 0.36
C LYS A 32 -23.56 -3.52 1.40
N LEU A 33 -23.72 -3.08 2.64
CA LEU A 33 -24.27 -3.90 3.73
C LEU A 33 -25.76 -3.66 3.93
N ASP A 34 -26.19 -2.39 3.85
CA ASP A 34 -27.59 -2.00 3.92
C ASP A 34 -27.87 -0.72 3.11
N ALA A 35 -29.00 -0.05 3.34
CA ALA A 35 -29.39 1.16 2.62
C ALA A 35 -28.42 2.36 2.77
N LYS A 36 -27.64 2.42 3.86
CA LYS A 36 -26.72 3.52 4.19
C LYS A 36 -25.35 3.04 4.68
N THR A 37 -25.15 1.76 4.95
CA THR A 37 -23.91 1.20 5.48
C THR A 37 -23.16 0.43 4.40
N TYR A 38 -21.87 0.68 4.30
CA TYR A 38 -20.96 0.06 3.34
C TYR A 38 -19.68 -0.40 4.04
N GLU A 39 -19.10 -1.49 3.56
CA GLU A 39 -17.69 -1.79 3.75
C GLU A 39 -16.91 -1.19 2.58
N VAL A 40 -15.78 -0.56 2.87
CA VAL A 40 -14.75 -0.30 1.87
C VAL A 40 -13.57 -1.20 2.11
N HIS A 41 -13.09 -1.82 1.03
CA HIS A 41 -12.03 -2.80 1.01
C HIS A 41 -10.83 -2.21 0.28
N LEU A 42 -9.70 -2.15 0.98
CA LEU A 42 -8.40 -1.76 0.45
C LEU A 42 -7.53 -3.01 0.50
N THR A 43 -7.47 -3.73 -0.61
CA THR A 43 -6.78 -5.02 -0.66
C THR A 43 -5.36 -4.83 -1.18
N ALA A 44 -4.38 -5.31 -0.41
CA ALA A 44 -3.01 -5.47 -0.87
C ALA A 44 -2.77 -6.88 -1.42
N ASN A 45 -2.30 -7.00 -2.66
CA ASN A 45 -1.72 -8.23 -3.20
C ASN A 45 -0.21 -8.08 -3.22
N ILE A 46 0.48 -9.00 -2.55
CA ILE A 46 1.90 -8.90 -2.21
C ILE A 46 2.64 -9.99 -3.00
N GLN A 47 3.66 -9.59 -3.75
CA GLN A 47 4.51 -10.53 -4.49
C GLN A 47 5.19 -11.52 -3.55
N GLY A 48 5.41 -12.75 -4.01
CA GLY A 48 6.09 -13.79 -3.23
C GLY A 48 7.47 -13.33 -2.76
N GLY A 49 7.81 -13.67 -1.50
CA GLY A 49 9.04 -13.23 -0.85
C GLY A 49 9.03 -11.80 -0.31
N TRP A 50 7.91 -11.08 -0.44
CA TRP A 50 7.72 -9.75 0.16
C TRP A 50 6.72 -9.78 1.31
N HIS A 51 6.90 -8.84 2.23
CA HIS A 51 6.09 -8.69 3.43
C HIS A 51 5.62 -7.25 3.59
N LEU A 52 4.31 -7.09 3.83
CA LEU A 52 3.68 -5.81 4.15
C LEU A 52 3.45 -5.73 5.66
N TYR A 53 3.88 -4.64 6.28
CA TYR A 53 3.72 -4.47 7.71
C TYR A 53 2.28 -4.16 8.13
N ALA A 54 1.80 -4.85 9.16
CA ALA A 54 0.49 -4.63 9.76
C ALA A 54 0.36 -3.23 10.40
N GLN A 55 -0.87 -2.78 10.63
CA GLN A 55 -1.18 -1.53 11.31
C GLN A 55 -0.70 -1.52 12.77
N LYS A 56 -0.78 -2.66 13.45
CA LYS A 56 -0.34 -2.81 14.84
C LYS A 56 0.98 -3.57 14.88
N GLN A 57 2.02 -2.89 15.33
CA GLN A 57 3.34 -3.49 15.53
C GLN A 57 3.63 -3.79 17.02
N PRO A 58 4.54 -4.73 17.30
CA PRO A 58 5.22 -4.84 18.59
C PRO A 58 5.94 -3.54 18.98
N GLU A 59 6.22 -3.35 20.28
CA GLU A 59 6.91 -2.14 20.76
C GLU A 59 8.38 -2.05 20.30
N ASP A 60 9.02 -3.18 20.08
CA ASP A 60 10.40 -3.33 19.59
C ASP A 60 10.52 -3.23 18.06
N ALA A 61 9.40 -3.00 17.36
CA ALA A 61 9.40 -2.94 15.91
C ALA A 61 10.04 -1.66 15.36
N ILE A 62 10.95 -1.82 14.41
CA ILE A 62 11.52 -0.72 13.61
C ILE A 62 10.78 -0.52 12.27
N ALA A 63 9.77 -1.36 12.02
CA ALA A 63 8.95 -1.37 10.82
C ALA A 63 8.01 -0.15 10.76
N GLN A 64 7.85 0.44 9.57
CA GLN A 64 6.81 1.47 9.36
C GLN A 64 5.44 0.80 9.13
N PRO A 65 4.46 0.97 10.04
CA PRO A 65 3.16 0.32 9.93
C PRO A 65 2.38 0.82 8.71
N THR A 66 1.52 -0.04 8.15
CA THR A 66 0.51 0.43 7.19
C THR A 66 -0.46 1.37 7.91
N THR A 67 -0.78 2.52 7.32
CA THR A 67 -1.74 3.49 7.87
C THR A 67 -2.72 4.00 6.82
N PHE A 68 -3.87 4.50 7.29
CA PHE A 68 -4.95 5.00 6.45
C PHE A 68 -5.40 6.38 6.93
N ALA A 69 -5.26 7.38 6.07
CA ALA A 69 -5.75 8.73 6.29
C ALA A 69 -6.96 8.99 5.39
N PHE A 70 -8.16 8.91 5.96
CA PHE A 70 -9.40 9.22 5.25
C PHE A 70 -9.67 10.72 5.23
N ASN A 71 -10.07 11.24 4.07
CA ASN A 71 -10.50 12.63 3.96
C ASN A 71 -11.85 12.83 4.67
N LYS A 72 -11.99 13.99 5.34
CA LYS A 72 -13.25 14.37 5.99
C LYS A 72 -14.34 14.55 4.93
N SER A 73 -15.53 14.05 5.23
CA SER A 73 -16.71 14.25 4.38
C SER A 73 -17.93 14.57 5.24
N PRO A 74 -18.71 15.62 4.90
CA PRO A 74 -19.95 15.92 5.59
C PRO A 74 -21.04 14.86 5.34
N LEU A 75 -20.85 13.96 4.37
CA LEU A 75 -21.80 12.92 3.99
C LEU A 75 -21.52 11.56 4.62
N LEU A 76 -20.34 11.38 5.24
CA LEU A 76 -19.87 10.09 5.73
C LEU A 76 -19.63 10.10 7.24
N ASN A 77 -19.83 8.95 7.86
CA ASN A 77 -19.35 8.63 9.20
C ASN A 77 -18.53 7.33 9.14
N PHE A 78 -17.32 7.33 9.70
CA PHE A 78 -16.46 6.16 9.76
C PHE A 78 -16.70 5.44 11.08
N GLU A 79 -16.99 4.14 11.03
CA GLU A 79 -17.26 3.37 12.23
C GLU A 79 -16.05 2.55 12.66
N GLY A 80 -15.53 2.85 13.85
CA GLY A 80 -14.41 2.14 14.43
C GLY A 80 -13.10 2.36 13.67
N LYS A 81 -12.19 1.39 13.81
CA LYS A 81 -10.88 1.37 13.15
C LYS A 81 -10.91 0.45 11.93
N VAL A 82 -9.97 0.65 11.01
CA VAL A 82 -9.72 -0.24 9.89
C VAL A 82 -9.32 -1.62 10.42
N LYS A 83 -10.06 -2.66 10.02
CA LYS A 83 -9.76 -4.04 10.37
C LYS A 83 -8.88 -4.69 9.30
N GLU A 84 -8.06 -5.64 9.72
CA GLU A 84 -7.20 -6.41 8.83
C GLU A 84 -7.75 -7.82 8.69
N SER A 85 -7.90 -8.28 7.46
CA SER A 85 -8.32 -9.64 7.12
C SER A 85 -7.23 -10.29 6.28
N GLY A 86 -6.34 -11.02 6.96
CA GLY A 86 -5.23 -11.75 6.38
C GLY A 86 -4.64 -12.71 7.41
N LYS A 87 -3.74 -13.59 6.98
CA LYS A 87 -2.99 -14.44 7.90
C LYS A 87 -1.85 -13.62 8.50
N LEU A 88 -2.06 -13.12 9.72
CA LEU A 88 -1.04 -12.34 10.42
C LEU A 88 0.17 -13.22 10.75
N GLU A 89 1.35 -12.76 10.34
CA GLU A 89 2.63 -13.38 10.61
C GLU A 89 3.37 -12.57 11.68
N LYS A 90 3.86 -13.25 12.71
CA LYS A 90 4.73 -12.66 13.74
C LYS A 90 6.16 -13.05 13.41
N TYR A 91 6.93 -12.08 12.94
CA TYR A 91 8.34 -12.25 12.60
C TYR A 91 9.21 -11.69 13.73
N THR A 92 10.34 -12.35 13.98
CA THR A 92 11.36 -11.87 14.91
C THR A 92 12.71 -12.06 14.26
N ASP A 93 13.43 -10.96 14.08
CA ASP A 93 14.82 -10.96 13.67
C ASP A 93 15.69 -11.28 14.90
N LYS A 94 16.40 -12.41 14.87
CA LYS A 94 17.24 -12.84 15.99
C LYS A 94 18.55 -12.08 16.10
N VAL A 95 19.02 -11.48 15.01
CA VAL A 95 20.29 -10.76 14.96
C VAL A 95 20.11 -9.35 15.53
N LEU A 96 19.03 -8.69 15.11
CA LEU A 96 18.68 -7.33 15.55
C LEU A 96 17.83 -7.33 16.82
N ASN A 97 17.28 -8.48 17.21
CA ASN A 97 16.38 -8.64 18.35
C ASN A 97 15.17 -7.68 18.28
N VAL A 98 14.60 -7.57 17.08
CA VAL A 98 13.40 -6.76 16.79
C VAL A 98 12.32 -7.65 16.17
N SER A 99 11.07 -7.30 16.43
CA SER A 99 9.91 -8.05 15.95
C SER A 99 9.08 -7.24 14.96
N ALA A 100 8.32 -7.92 14.12
CA ALA A 100 7.37 -7.32 13.20
C ALA A 100 6.13 -8.17 13.05
N ASN A 101 4.98 -7.50 12.98
CA ASN A 101 3.72 -8.07 12.54
C ASN A 101 3.54 -7.78 11.06
N GLN A 102 3.39 -8.81 10.24
CA GLN A 102 3.41 -8.66 8.79
C GLN A 102 2.43 -9.60 8.08
N TYR A 103 2.25 -9.35 6.79
CA TYR A 103 1.42 -10.15 5.90
C TYR A 103 2.20 -10.51 4.64
N SER A 104 2.03 -11.74 4.18
CA SER A 104 2.45 -12.20 2.85
C SER A 104 1.25 -12.54 1.96
N ASN A 105 1.48 -12.57 0.65
CA ASN A 105 0.51 -12.90 -0.41
C ASN A 105 -0.65 -11.92 -0.54
N ARG A 106 -1.48 -11.78 0.51
CA ARG A 106 -2.69 -10.96 0.49
C ARG A 106 -3.12 -10.58 1.90
N VAL A 107 -3.52 -9.31 2.04
CA VAL A 107 -4.28 -8.83 3.19
C VAL A 107 -5.32 -7.82 2.71
N ASP A 108 -6.51 -7.89 3.30
CA ASP A 108 -7.59 -6.97 3.02
C ASP A 108 -7.85 -6.06 4.22
N PHE A 109 -7.84 -4.75 3.97
CA PHE A 109 -8.10 -3.73 4.98
C PHE A 109 -9.53 -3.22 4.82
N VAL A 110 -10.35 -3.41 5.86
CA VAL A 110 -11.79 -3.19 5.80
C VAL A 110 -12.20 -2.06 6.74
N GLN A 111 -12.86 -1.05 6.20
CA GLN A 111 -13.44 0.05 6.97
C GLN A 111 -14.94 0.13 6.73
N VAL A 112 -15.72 0.19 7.82
CA VAL A 112 -17.18 0.39 7.74
C VAL A 112 -17.46 1.89 7.67
N VAL A 113 -18.30 2.28 6.71
CA VAL A 113 -18.73 3.67 6.52
C VAL A 113 -20.25 3.76 6.44
N LYS A 114 -20.81 4.79 7.08
CA LYS A 114 -22.25 5.10 7.04
C LYS A 114 -22.50 6.41 6.32
N LEU A 115 -23.46 6.39 5.40
CA LEU A 115 -24.01 7.58 4.75
C LEU A 115 -24.90 8.35 5.73
N LYS A 116 -24.66 9.64 5.87
CA LYS A 116 -25.55 10.55 6.62
C LYS A 116 -26.82 10.87 5.82
N ALA A 117 -26.70 10.99 4.50
CA ALA A 117 -27.81 11.22 3.57
C ALA A 117 -27.70 10.29 2.34
N LYS A 118 -28.84 9.98 1.71
CA LYS A 118 -28.87 9.20 0.45
C LYS A 118 -28.38 10.07 -0.71
N ALA A 119 -27.08 10.06 -0.94
CA ALA A 119 -26.43 10.77 -2.04
C ALA A 119 -25.32 9.90 -2.64
N LYS A 120 -25.12 10.00 -3.96
CA LYS A 120 -23.94 9.39 -4.60
C LYS A 120 -22.69 10.05 -4.04
N THR A 121 -21.77 9.25 -3.53
CA THR A 121 -20.53 9.75 -2.92
C THR A 121 -19.44 8.69 -2.98
N ALA A 122 -18.25 9.06 -2.54
CA ALA A 122 -17.09 8.19 -2.50
C ALA A 122 -16.31 8.39 -1.20
N VAL A 123 -15.64 7.34 -0.74
CA VAL A 123 -14.61 7.44 0.29
C VAL A 123 -13.30 7.79 -0.42
N THR A 124 -12.62 8.84 0.05
CA THR A 124 -11.30 9.22 -0.46
C THR A 124 -10.30 9.31 0.67
N GLY A 125 -9.02 9.14 0.35
CA GLY A 125 -7.96 9.21 1.32
C GLY A 125 -6.62 8.81 0.73
N THR A 126 -5.66 8.63 1.62
CA THR A 126 -4.32 8.16 1.30
C THR A 126 -3.96 7.03 2.25
N LEU A 127 -3.44 5.94 1.70
CA LEU A 127 -2.81 4.90 2.50
C LEU A 127 -1.28 5.07 2.41
N GLU A 128 -0.58 4.76 3.49
CA GLU A 128 0.88 4.73 3.55
C GLU A 128 1.33 3.36 4.03
N PHE A 129 2.38 2.82 3.42
CA PHE A 129 2.88 1.49 3.75
C PHE A 129 4.36 1.34 3.44
N GLN A 130 4.99 0.37 4.08
CA GLN A 130 6.35 -0.07 3.79
C GLN A 130 6.35 -1.58 3.49
N THR A 131 7.24 -1.99 2.59
CA THR A 131 7.39 -3.41 2.21
C THR A 131 8.86 -3.79 2.29
N CYS A 132 9.12 -4.97 2.85
CA CYS A 132 10.45 -5.54 2.96
C CYS A 132 10.47 -6.97 2.45
N ASN A 133 11.65 -7.43 2.04
CA ASN A 133 11.97 -8.83 1.87
C ASN A 133 13.18 -9.17 2.79
N ASP A 134 13.71 -10.37 2.66
CA ASP A 134 14.83 -10.86 3.50
C ASP A 134 16.14 -10.08 3.33
N GLU A 135 16.27 -9.27 2.28
CA GLU A 135 17.52 -8.56 1.94
C GLU A 135 17.42 -7.05 2.20
N LYS A 136 16.23 -6.47 2.00
CA LYS A 136 16.04 -5.02 2.00
C LYS A 136 14.62 -4.60 2.31
N CYS A 137 14.53 -3.39 2.84
CA CYS A 137 13.28 -2.64 2.95
C CYS A 137 13.23 -1.54 1.89
N LEU A 138 12.08 -1.38 1.23
CA LEU A 138 11.84 -0.24 0.36
C LEU A 138 11.47 0.99 1.20
N PRO A 139 11.70 2.21 0.68
CA PRO A 139 11.15 3.41 1.27
C PRO A 139 9.61 3.32 1.40
N PRO A 140 9.01 3.91 2.44
CA PRO A 140 7.56 3.98 2.54
C PRO A 140 6.93 4.65 1.32
N LYS A 141 5.74 4.19 0.94
CA LYS A 141 5.00 4.69 -0.21
C LYS A 141 3.59 5.12 0.21
N SER A 142 3.18 6.27 -0.30
CA SER A 142 1.80 6.74 -0.19
C SER A 142 1.02 6.48 -1.48
N VAL A 143 -0.21 6.00 -1.36
CA VAL A 143 -1.12 5.76 -2.49
C VAL A 143 -2.46 6.45 -2.20
N PRO A 144 -2.84 7.47 -2.98
CA PRO A 144 -4.18 8.03 -2.88
C PRO A 144 -5.21 7.03 -3.42
N PHE A 145 -6.39 7.02 -2.83
CA PHE A 145 -7.49 6.16 -3.27
C PHE A 145 -8.82 6.91 -3.29
N THR A 146 -9.70 6.46 -4.18
CA THR A 146 -11.10 6.89 -4.29
C THR A 146 -11.97 5.66 -4.49
N ILE A 147 -12.95 5.46 -3.62
CA ILE A 147 -13.84 4.30 -3.61
C ILE A 147 -15.28 4.79 -3.70
N ALA A 148 -15.89 4.62 -4.87
CA ALA A 148 -17.30 4.94 -5.05
C ALA A 148 -18.18 4.05 -4.18
N LEU A 149 -19.18 4.63 -3.51
CA LEU A 149 -20.18 3.89 -2.74
C LEU A 149 -21.41 3.67 -3.62
N ASN A 150 -21.49 2.48 -4.22
CA ASN A 150 -22.57 2.08 -5.14
C ASN A 150 -23.54 1.11 -4.46
#